data_AF-A0A2V1DQ78-F1
#
_entry.id   AF-A0A2V1DQ78-F1
#
_cell.length_a   1.000
_cell.length_b   1.000
_cell.length_c   1.000
_cell.angle_alpha   90.00
_cell.angle_beta   90.00
_cell.angle_gamma   90.00
#
_symmetry.space_group_name_H-M   'P 1'
#
loop_
_entity.id
_entity.type
_entity.pdbx_description
1 polymer ?
#
loop_
_entity_poly.entity_id
_entity_poly.type
_entity_poly.pdbx_seq_one_letter_code
_entity_poly.pdbx_strand_id
1 'polypeptide(L)'
;MAAISQLDLPLYHVNLSLIAYLDSAIGIDPEHMINVIAFSTADSIYVRSSVVQDPHKSLREGLSQIRRIFGNVGKPGITLMVPPSEVMVREFDPASWRIASYSPFDWIPLDSFKNTSAHLSFTEYQMKVYDGARGMHDSQLSFIEPVLSVRDKGSWVADINPLVFGPYCTHLFFECDHPKNQPPKDHNKELTVVDSWEELLDLPGGDFVIRTGGNWVARFALTLVTHQKLLETGLGFRVLVCPEEVCWTCALSEPRRFSQMRNVFIF
;
A
#
# COMPACT_ATOMS: atom_id res chain seq x y z
N MET A 1 -3.97 -25.84 11.09
CA MET A 1 -5.19 -25.16 10.60
C MET A 1 -5.22 -23.77 11.20
N ALA A 2 -4.55 -22.82 10.55
CA ALA A 2 -4.42 -21.46 11.05
C ALA A 2 -5.65 -20.65 10.61
N ALA A 3 -6.46 -20.22 11.58
CA ALA A 3 -7.39 -19.13 11.41
C ALA A 3 -6.56 -17.86 11.21
N ILE A 4 -6.31 -17.51 9.94
CA ILE A 4 -5.78 -16.21 9.55
C ILE A 4 -6.88 -15.20 9.88
N SER A 5 -6.59 -14.31 10.82
CA SER A 5 -7.49 -13.25 11.24
C SER A 5 -7.94 -12.44 10.03
N GLN A 6 -9.25 -12.52 9.75
CA GLN A 6 -10.03 -11.56 8.98
C GLN A 6 -9.82 -10.16 9.61
N LEU A 7 -8.78 -9.43 9.20
CA LEU A 7 -8.62 -8.03 9.58
C LEU A 7 -9.71 -7.21 8.87
N ASP A 8 -10.80 -6.86 9.57
CA ASP A 8 -11.81 -5.82 9.25
C ASP A 8 -12.46 -5.78 7.84
N LEU A 9 -12.15 -6.74 6.96
CA LEU A 9 -12.75 -6.92 5.65
C LEU A 9 -14.27 -7.09 5.67
N PRO A 10 -14.92 -7.73 6.69
CA PRO A 10 -16.37 -7.93 6.71
C PRO A 10 -17.19 -6.64 6.62
N LEU A 11 -16.71 -5.55 7.23
CA LEU A 11 -17.46 -4.30 7.30
C LEU A 11 -17.25 -3.42 6.08
N TYR A 12 -16.07 -3.45 5.44
CA TYR A 12 -15.79 -2.54 4.33
C TYR A 12 -16.74 -2.74 3.15
N HIS A 13 -16.91 -3.99 2.68
CA HIS A 13 -17.72 -4.29 1.49
C HIS A 13 -19.22 -4.10 1.75
N VAL A 14 -19.68 -4.37 2.98
CA VAL A 14 -21.05 -4.05 3.42
C VAL A 14 -21.27 -2.54 3.46
N ASN A 15 -20.36 -1.78 4.08
CA ASN A 15 -20.44 -0.32 4.13
C ASN A 15 -20.42 0.28 2.72
N LEU A 16 -19.58 -0.23 1.83
CA LEU A 16 -19.48 0.24 0.45
C LEU A 16 -20.79 -0.02 -0.31
N SER A 17 -21.42 -1.18 -0.12
CA SER A 17 -22.71 -1.52 -0.71
C SER A 17 -23.84 -0.62 -0.20
N LEU A 18 -23.84 -0.31 1.11
CA LEU A 18 -24.81 0.60 1.71
C LEU A 18 -24.66 2.02 1.15
N ILE A 19 -23.43 2.52 1.03
CA ILE A 19 -23.18 3.85 0.45
C ILE A 19 -23.64 3.86 -1.01
N ALA A 20 -23.32 2.83 -1.79
CA ALA A 20 -23.78 2.73 -3.18
C ALA A 20 -25.31 2.81 -3.27
N TYR A 21 -26.03 2.04 -2.45
CA TYR A 21 -27.50 2.09 -2.40
C TYR A 21 -28.03 3.47 -2.00
N LEU A 22 -27.44 4.12 -0.99
CA LEU A 22 -27.89 5.43 -0.53
C LEU A 22 -27.65 6.54 -1.56
N ASP A 23 -26.56 6.45 -2.34
CA ASP A 23 -26.16 7.47 -3.30
C ASP A 23 -26.85 7.28 -4.66
N SER A 24 -27.12 6.03 -5.07
CA SER A 24 -27.62 5.71 -6.41
C SER A 24 -28.97 5.01 -6.47
N ALA A 25 -29.54 4.60 -5.32
CA ALA A 25 -30.72 3.74 -5.20
C ALA A 25 -30.58 2.35 -5.87
N ILE A 26 -29.35 1.90 -6.16
CA ILE A 26 -29.08 0.59 -6.76
C ILE A 26 -28.52 -0.33 -5.68
N GLY A 27 -29.19 -1.45 -5.44
CA GLY A 27 -28.72 -2.49 -4.52
C GLY A 27 -27.63 -3.33 -5.16
N ILE A 28 -26.44 -3.36 -4.56
CA ILE A 28 -25.34 -4.25 -4.94
C ILE A 28 -25.12 -5.24 -3.79
N ASP A 29 -25.06 -6.53 -4.10
CA ASP A 29 -24.74 -7.54 -3.10
C ASP A 29 -23.32 -7.28 -2.54
N PRO A 30 -23.14 -7.24 -1.20
CA PRO A 30 -21.83 -7.09 -0.58
C PRO A 30 -20.76 -8.06 -1.08
N GLU A 31 -21.12 -9.27 -1.54
CA GLU A 31 -20.18 -10.22 -2.13
C GLU A 31 -19.48 -9.67 -3.39
N HIS A 32 -20.17 -8.83 -4.17
CA HIS A 32 -19.58 -8.17 -5.34
C HIS A 32 -18.61 -7.02 -4.98
N MET A 33 -18.59 -6.60 -3.72
CA MET A 33 -17.75 -5.48 -3.23
C MET A 33 -16.45 -5.94 -2.55
N ILE A 34 -16.21 -7.25 -2.40
CA ILE A 34 -15.07 -7.79 -1.62
C ILE A 34 -13.71 -7.24 -2.08
N ASN A 35 -13.49 -7.15 -3.39
CA ASN A 35 -12.22 -6.72 -3.99
C ASN A 35 -12.28 -5.28 -4.55
N VAL A 36 -13.31 -4.52 -4.23
CA VAL A 36 -13.49 -3.17 -4.78
C VAL A 36 -12.67 -2.15 -3.97
N ILE A 37 -11.72 -1.46 -4.60
CA ILE A 37 -10.93 -0.41 -3.92
C ILE A 37 -11.69 0.91 -3.80
N ALA A 38 -12.57 1.15 -4.76
CA ALA A 38 -13.37 2.35 -4.86
C ALA A 38 -14.57 2.12 -5.77
N PHE A 39 -15.60 2.94 -5.64
CA PHE A 39 -16.59 3.11 -6.70
C PHE A 39 -16.85 4.58 -7.00
N SER A 40 -17.27 4.84 -8.23
CA SER A 40 -17.68 6.16 -8.69
C SER A 40 -19.17 6.17 -9.02
N THR A 41 -19.84 7.23 -8.64
CA THR A 41 -21.26 7.50 -8.92
C THR A 41 -21.45 9.02 -8.96
N ALA A 42 -22.20 9.51 -9.95
CA ALA A 42 -22.44 10.95 -10.17
C ALA A 42 -21.16 11.81 -10.16
N ASP A 43 -20.94 12.59 -9.09
CA ASP A 43 -19.83 13.51 -8.88
C ASP A 43 -18.86 13.04 -7.78
N SER A 44 -18.97 11.76 -7.40
CA SER A 44 -18.33 11.21 -6.22
C SER A 44 -17.55 9.95 -6.53
N ILE A 45 -16.38 9.83 -5.89
CA ILE A 45 -15.60 8.60 -5.78
C ILE A 45 -15.52 8.24 -4.30
N TYR A 46 -16.04 7.07 -3.94
CA TYR A 46 -15.92 6.50 -2.60
C TYR A 46 -14.80 5.48 -2.63
N VAL A 47 -13.72 5.75 -1.91
CA VAL A 47 -12.46 4.98 -1.98
C VAL A 47 -12.02 4.56 -0.58
N ARG A 48 -11.38 3.40 -0.47
CA ARG A 48 -10.71 2.98 0.76
C ARG A 48 -9.65 4.01 1.16
N SER A 49 -9.68 4.45 2.41
CA SER A 49 -8.77 5.48 2.92
C SER A 49 -7.30 5.12 2.69
N SER A 50 -6.97 3.82 2.79
CA SER A 50 -5.62 3.28 2.60
C SER A 50 -5.02 3.50 1.22
N VAL A 51 -5.82 3.87 0.21
CA VAL A 51 -5.34 4.17 -1.15
C VAL A 51 -4.96 5.65 -1.29
N VAL A 52 -5.46 6.53 -0.43
CA VAL A 52 -5.38 8.00 -0.57
C VAL A 52 -4.83 8.68 0.70
N GLN A 53 -4.06 7.94 1.49
CA GLN A 53 -3.57 8.37 2.79
C GLN A 53 -2.22 7.70 3.08
N ASP A 54 -1.45 8.33 3.98
CA ASP A 54 -0.22 7.73 4.50
C ASP A 54 -0.49 6.32 5.08
N PRO A 55 0.26 5.29 4.66
CA PRO A 55 0.07 3.92 5.14
C PRO A 55 0.24 3.78 6.65
N HIS A 56 1.09 4.57 7.32
CA HIS A 56 1.23 4.57 8.78
C HIS A 56 -0.10 4.92 9.44
N LYS A 57 -0.74 5.97 8.92
CA LYS A 57 -2.01 6.47 9.42
C LYS A 57 -3.14 5.49 9.11
N SER A 58 -3.18 4.91 7.91
CA SER A 58 -4.19 3.92 7.52
C SER A 58 -4.10 2.62 8.32
N LEU A 59 -2.89 2.13 8.59
CA LEU A 59 -2.67 0.95 9.42
C LEU A 59 -3.00 1.19 10.90
N ARG A 60 -2.99 2.45 11.36
CA ARG A 60 -3.39 2.84 12.72
C ARG A 60 -4.91 3.01 12.85
N GLU A 61 -5.55 3.70 11.90
CA GLU A 61 -6.98 4.04 11.94
C GLU A 61 -7.88 2.88 11.48
N GLY A 62 -7.30 1.86 10.85
CA GLY A 62 -8.01 0.71 10.30
C GLY A 62 -8.20 0.82 8.79
N LEU A 63 -8.09 -0.33 8.11
CA LEU A 63 -8.11 -0.43 6.64
C LEU A 63 -9.52 -0.38 6.05
N SER A 64 -10.57 -0.36 6.87
CA SER A 64 -11.99 -0.40 6.46
C SER A 64 -12.63 0.99 6.28
N GLN A 65 -11.87 2.07 6.55
CA GLN A 65 -12.37 3.44 6.42
C GLN A 65 -12.59 3.80 4.94
N ILE A 66 -13.71 4.48 4.66
CA ILE A 66 -14.09 4.95 3.32
C ILE A 66 -14.01 6.47 3.31
N ARG A 67 -13.38 7.04 2.27
CA ARG A 67 -13.33 8.48 2.01
C ARG A 67 -14.11 8.80 0.74
N ARG A 68 -14.88 9.89 0.77
CA ARG A 68 -15.48 10.48 -0.43
C ARG A 68 -14.52 11.51 -1.00
N ILE A 69 -14.26 11.42 -2.30
CA ILE A 69 -13.50 12.39 -3.10
C ILE A 69 -14.46 12.95 -4.16
N PHE A 70 -14.41 14.26 -4.38
CA PHE A 70 -15.18 14.90 -5.44
C PHE A 70 -14.53 14.63 -6.80
N GLY A 71 -15.32 14.16 -7.76
CA GLY A 71 -14.88 13.76 -9.09
C GLY A 71 -15.57 12.48 -9.55
N ASN A 72 -15.39 12.13 -10.83
CA ASN A 72 -15.88 10.87 -11.38
C ASN A 72 -14.89 10.30 -12.41
N VAL A 73 -15.15 9.07 -12.84
CA VAL A 73 -14.33 8.38 -13.85
C VAL A 73 -14.90 8.52 -15.28
N GLY A 74 -15.82 9.45 -15.51
CA GLY A 74 -16.40 9.72 -16.82
C GLY A 74 -17.27 8.58 -17.38
N LYS A 75 -17.85 7.75 -16.51
CA LYS A 75 -18.73 6.63 -16.88
C LYS A 75 -20.14 6.85 -16.31
N PRO A 76 -21.20 6.49 -17.05
CA PRO A 76 -22.58 6.56 -16.54
C PRO A 76 -22.83 5.48 -15.47
N GLY A 77 -23.81 5.74 -14.60
CA GLY A 77 -24.19 4.81 -13.53
C GLY A 77 -23.12 4.67 -12.44
N ILE A 78 -23.05 3.48 -11.85
CA ILE A 78 -22.05 3.12 -10.85
C ILE A 78 -20.88 2.42 -11.55
N THR A 79 -19.67 2.84 -11.22
CA THR A 79 -18.44 2.21 -11.70
C THR A 79 -17.62 1.70 -10.52
N LEU A 80 -17.55 0.38 -10.38
CA LEU A 80 -16.73 -0.32 -9.39
C LEU A 80 -15.29 -0.46 -9.91
N MET A 81 -14.32 -0.21 -9.05
CA MET A 81 -12.90 -0.28 -9.38
C MET A 81 -12.27 -1.49 -8.68
N VAL A 82 -11.87 -2.50 -9.45
CA VAL A 82 -11.31 -3.76 -8.96
C VAL A 82 -9.87 -3.88 -9.45
N PRO A 83 -8.86 -3.83 -8.56
CA PRO A 83 -7.46 -3.77 -8.96
C PRO A 83 -7.04 -5.05 -9.70
N PRO A 84 -6.00 -4.98 -10.54
CA PRO A 84 -5.53 -6.14 -11.29
C PRO A 84 -5.06 -7.25 -10.37
N SER A 85 -5.27 -8.50 -10.80
CA SER A 85 -4.72 -9.67 -10.13
C SER A 85 -3.23 -9.85 -10.40
N GLU A 86 -2.77 -9.43 -11.59
CA GLU A 86 -1.37 -9.50 -11.99
C GLU A 86 -0.71 -8.14 -11.75
N VAL A 87 0.34 -8.13 -10.93
CA VAL A 87 1.15 -6.96 -10.63
C VAL A 87 2.53 -7.15 -11.27
N MET A 88 3.16 -6.04 -11.63
CA MET A 88 4.48 -6.05 -12.26
C MET A 88 5.42 -5.15 -11.48
N VAL A 89 6.59 -5.67 -11.12
CA VAL A 89 7.67 -4.87 -10.54
C VAL A 89 8.88 -5.00 -11.42
N ARG A 90 9.51 -3.87 -11.76
CA ARG A 90 10.77 -3.82 -12.51
C ARG A 90 11.79 -4.78 -11.90
N GLU A 91 12.43 -5.56 -12.75
CA GLU A 91 13.53 -6.42 -12.33
C GLU A 91 14.79 -5.60 -12.03
N PHE A 92 15.61 -6.10 -11.12
CA PHE A 92 16.95 -5.55 -10.95
C PHE A 92 17.80 -5.92 -12.18
N ASP A 93 18.48 -4.93 -12.76
CA ASP A 93 19.40 -5.14 -13.89
C ASP A 93 20.86 -5.14 -13.36
N PRO A 94 21.51 -6.32 -13.27
CA PRO A 94 22.89 -6.42 -12.79
C PRO A 94 23.91 -5.74 -13.71
N ALA A 95 23.56 -5.47 -14.97
CA ALA A 95 24.43 -4.79 -15.94
C ALA A 95 24.28 -3.26 -15.88
N SER A 96 23.30 -2.75 -15.12
CA SER A 96 23.14 -1.32 -14.90
C SER A 96 24.33 -0.76 -14.13
N TRP A 97 24.79 0.43 -14.55
CA TRP A 97 25.81 1.19 -13.82
C TRP A 97 25.32 1.66 -12.45
N ARG A 98 24.02 1.62 -12.20
CA ARG A 98 23.40 1.92 -10.90
C ARG A 98 23.48 0.68 -10.01
N ILE A 99 24.67 0.44 -9.47
CA ILE A 99 24.95 -0.66 -8.56
C ILE A 99 24.35 -0.36 -7.19
N ALA A 100 23.66 -1.32 -6.59
CA ALA A 100 23.17 -1.21 -5.22
C ALA A 100 24.35 -1.10 -4.24
N SER A 101 24.35 -0.08 -3.37
CA SER A 101 25.47 0.22 -2.46
C SER A 101 24.98 0.28 -1.02
N TYR A 102 24.87 -0.88 -0.39
CA TYR A 102 24.45 -0.98 1.01
C TYR A 102 25.42 -0.29 1.96
N SER A 103 24.89 0.65 2.73
CA SER A 103 25.61 1.33 3.81
C SER A 103 24.92 1.07 5.16
N PRO A 104 25.65 1.18 6.29
CA PRO A 104 25.02 1.18 7.60
C PRO A 104 24.07 2.36 7.75
N PHE A 105 22.93 2.14 8.40
CA PHE A 105 21.99 3.20 8.72
C PHE A 105 22.58 4.19 9.73
N ASP A 106 22.54 5.47 9.38
CA ASP A 106 23.09 6.60 10.13
C ASP A 106 22.10 7.20 11.16
N TRP A 107 20.91 6.62 11.30
CA TRP A 107 19.85 7.08 12.20
C TRP A 107 19.18 8.41 11.81
N ILE A 108 19.53 8.95 10.65
CA ILE A 108 19.05 10.25 10.18
C ILE A 108 17.85 10.05 9.25
N PRO A 109 16.71 10.74 9.49
CA PRO A 109 15.62 10.79 8.51
C PRO A 109 16.08 11.55 7.27
N LEU A 110 15.91 10.94 6.10
CA LEU A 110 16.25 11.53 4.81
C LEU A 110 15.15 11.21 3.79
N ASP A 111 14.76 12.18 2.96
CA ASP A 111 13.89 11.91 1.81
C ASP A 111 14.74 11.47 0.61
N SER A 112 15.17 10.22 0.65
CA SER A 112 15.98 9.62 -0.42
C SER A 112 15.16 9.38 -1.70
N PHE A 113 13.83 9.33 -1.56
CA PHE A 113 12.88 8.98 -2.61
C PHE A 113 12.03 10.17 -3.08
N LYS A 114 12.51 11.40 -2.90
CA LYS A 114 11.79 12.66 -3.20
C LYS A 114 11.19 12.79 -4.60
N ASN A 115 11.74 12.07 -5.59
CA ASN A 115 11.25 12.07 -6.97
C ASN A 115 10.32 10.88 -7.30
N THR A 116 9.87 10.18 -6.26
CA THR A 116 8.89 9.10 -6.38
C THR A 116 7.51 9.70 -6.58
N SER A 117 6.76 9.11 -7.50
CA SER A 117 5.35 9.45 -7.73
C SER A 117 4.55 8.17 -7.92
N ALA A 118 3.27 8.21 -7.52
CA ALA A 118 2.32 7.14 -7.69
C ALA A 118 1.12 7.69 -8.46
N HIS A 119 0.77 7.06 -9.57
CA HIS A 119 -0.29 7.50 -10.49
C HIS A 119 -1.35 6.41 -10.59
N LEU A 120 -2.60 6.77 -10.39
CA LEU A 120 -3.72 5.86 -10.62
C LEU A 120 -4.20 6.04 -12.06
N SER A 121 -4.16 4.97 -12.84
CA SER A 121 -4.71 4.90 -14.20
C SER A 121 -5.68 3.71 -14.31
N PHE A 122 -6.38 3.59 -15.44
CA PHE A 122 -7.26 2.47 -15.71
C PHE A 122 -6.74 1.67 -16.91
N THR A 123 -6.83 0.35 -16.86
CA THR A 123 -6.58 -0.47 -18.05
C THR A 123 -7.76 -0.35 -19.02
N GLU A 124 -7.65 -0.99 -20.18
CA GLU A 124 -8.75 -1.10 -21.14
C GLU A 124 -9.83 -2.07 -20.68
N TYR A 125 -9.61 -2.82 -19.58
CA TYR A 125 -10.58 -3.75 -19.05
C TYR A 125 -11.83 -3.01 -18.57
N GLN A 126 -12.96 -3.36 -19.15
CA GLN A 126 -14.27 -2.91 -18.71
C GLN A 126 -15.29 -4.04 -18.83
N MET A 127 -16.02 -4.31 -17.75
CA MET A 127 -17.19 -5.17 -17.77
C MET A 127 -18.44 -4.35 -17.47
N LYS A 128 -19.45 -4.40 -18.34
CA LYS A 128 -20.74 -3.76 -18.10
C LYS A 128 -21.74 -4.81 -17.64
N VAL A 129 -22.44 -4.55 -16.54
CA VAL A 129 -23.51 -5.41 -16.05
C VAL A 129 -24.84 -4.76 -16.40
N TYR A 130 -25.67 -5.51 -17.11
CA TYR A 130 -27.03 -5.11 -17.48
C TYR A 130 -28.03 -5.88 -16.61
N ASP A 131 -28.98 -5.18 -16.01
CA ASP A 131 -30.02 -5.75 -15.15
C ASP A 131 -31.19 -6.38 -15.93
N GLY A 132 -31.13 -6.36 -17.27
CA GLY A 132 -32.12 -7.00 -18.14
C GLY A 132 -33.45 -6.25 -18.26
N ALA A 133 -33.59 -5.06 -17.67
CA ALA A 133 -34.79 -4.25 -17.83
C ALA A 133 -34.89 -3.68 -19.26
N ARG A 134 -35.88 -4.16 -20.04
CA ARG A 134 -36.11 -3.68 -21.42
C ARG A 134 -36.38 -2.17 -21.42
N GLY A 135 -35.54 -1.41 -22.13
CA GLY A 135 -35.69 0.04 -22.33
C GLY A 135 -34.68 0.91 -21.57
N MET A 136 -33.86 0.33 -20.69
CA MET A 136 -32.78 1.02 -19.99
C MET A 136 -31.48 0.82 -20.78
N HIS A 137 -31.07 1.84 -21.55
CA HIS A 137 -29.88 1.76 -22.41
C HIS A 137 -28.56 2.05 -21.68
N ASP A 138 -28.62 2.64 -20.48
CA ASP A 138 -27.44 2.93 -19.67
C ASP A 138 -27.11 1.72 -18.79
N SER A 139 -25.86 1.26 -18.85
CA SER A 139 -25.34 0.28 -17.90
C SER A 139 -25.36 0.90 -16.50
N GLN A 140 -26.27 0.43 -15.65
CA GLN A 140 -26.37 0.90 -14.26
C GLN A 140 -25.11 0.60 -13.45
N LEU A 141 -24.39 -0.46 -13.82
CA LEU A 141 -23.22 -0.95 -13.12
C LEU A 141 -22.12 -1.34 -14.12
N SER A 142 -20.90 -0.90 -13.85
CA SER A 142 -19.71 -1.35 -14.59
C SER A 142 -18.53 -1.59 -13.67
N PHE A 143 -17.62 -2.46 -14.11
CA PHE A 143 -16.34 -2.72 -13.48
C PHE A 143 -15.24 -2.18 -14.37
N ILE A 144 -14.28 -1.50 -13.76
CA ILE A 144 -13.02 -1.09 -14.39
C ILE A 144 -11.86 -1.55 -13.52
N GLU A 145 -10.70 -1.67 -14.13
CA GLU A 145 -9.49 -2.11 -13.45
C GLU A 145 -8.53 -0.92 -13.25
N PRO A 146 -8.39 -0.41 -12.01
CA PRO A 146 -7.41 0.61 -11.68
C PRO A 146 -6.02 0.00 -11.45
N VAL A 147 -5.00 0.62 -12.03
CA VAL A 147 -3.59 0.28 -11.84
C VAL A 147 -2.90 1.43 -11.15
N LEU A 148 -2.16 1.12 -10.07
CA LEU A 148 -1.29 2.08 -9.41
C LEU A 148 0.12 1.95 -9.98
N SER A 149 0.52 2.89 -10.82
CA SER A 149 1.86 2.95 -11.40
C SER A 149 2.80 3.78 -10.53
N VAL A 150 3.83 3.14 -10.00
CA VAL A 150 4.93 3.77 -9.27
C VAL A 150 6.04 4.15 -10.25
N ARG A 151 6.54 5.38 -10.10
CA ARG A 151 7.61 5.93 -10.91
C ARG A 151 8.68 6.61 -10.06
N ASP A 152 9.93 6.46 -10.48
CA ASP A 152 11.08 7.19 -9.95
C ASP A 152 11.66 8.11 -11.02
N LYS A 153 11.72 9.42 -10.74
CA LYS A 153 12.25 10.43 -11.68
C LYS A 153 11.59 10.32 -13.07
N GLY A 154 10.30 9.98 -13.09
CA GLY A 154 9.50 9.80 -14.31
C GLY A 154 9.60 8.41 -14.95
N SER A 155 10.58 7.58 -14.59
CA SER A 155 10.75 6.22 -15.08
C SER A 155 9.87 5.23 -14.35
N TRP A 156 9.32 4.26 -15.07
CA TRP A 156 8.49 3.19 -14.49
C TRP A 156 9.29 2.32 -13.53
N VAL A 157 8.65 1.94 -12.43
CA VAL A 157 9.18 1.06 -11.38
C VAL A 157 8.26 -0.13 -11.16
N ALA A 158 6.96 0.11 -11.02
CA ALA A 158 6.02 -0.97 -10.76
C ALA A 158 4.59 -0.58 -11.11
N ASP A 159 3.78 -1.57 -11.47
CA ASP A 159 2.33 -1.51 -11.51
C ASP A 159 1.80 -2.47 -10.45
N ILE A 160 1.20 -1.92 -9.39
CA ILE A 160 0.93 -2.63 -8.14
C ILE A 160 -0.52 -2.51 -7.72
N ASN A 161 -0.96 -3.48 -6.93
CA ASN A 161 -2.28 -3.48 -6.32
C ASN A 161 -2.26 -2.57 -5.06
N PRO A 162 -3.14 -1.56 -4.96
CA PRO A 162 -3.16 -0.64 -3.82
C PRO A 162 -3.84 -1.22 -2.56
N LEU A 163 -4.41 -2.44 -2.61
CA LEU A 163 -4.99 -3.13 -1.45
C LEU A 163 -3.98 -3.88 -0.58
N VAL A 164 -2.69 -3.77 -0.89
CA VAL A 164 -1.66 -4.64 -0.32
C VAL A 164 -1.23 -4.14 1.07
N PHE A 165 -2.12 -4.33 2.04
CA PHE A 165 -1.83 -4.22 3.47
C PHE A 165 -2.24 -5.53 4.14
N GLY A 166 -1.40 -6.56 3.94
CA GLY A 166 -1.60 -7.88 4.54
C GLY A 166 -1.14 -7.96 6.01
N PRO A 167 -1.22 -9.13 6.66
CA PRO A 167 -0.77 -9.33 8.05
C PRO A 167 0.73 -9.07 8.26
N TYR A 168 1.50 -8.93 7.17
CA TYR A 168 2.93 -8.66 7.17
C TYR A 168 3.26 -7.17 7.17
N CYS A 169 2.28 -6.28 6.98
CA CYS A 169 2.44 -4.84 7.17
C CYS A 169 1.92 -4.44 8.55
N THR A 170 2.71 -3.74 9.36
CA THR A 170 2.27 -3.22 10.65
C THR A 170 2.72 -1.78 10.82
N HIS A 171 1.86 -0.93 11.39
CA HIS A 171 2.32 0.38 11.84
C HIS A 171 3.15 0.23 13.11
N LEU A 172 4.26 0.95 13.18
CA LEU A 172 5.09 1.02 14.35
C LEU A 172 4.55 2.12 15.29
N PHE A 173 4.32 1.80 16.56
CA PHE A 173 3.92 2.78 17.57
C PHE A 173 4.38 2.34 18.96
N PHE A 174 5.01 3.26 19.69
CA PHE A 174 5.49 3.04 21.06
C PHE A 174 5.26 4.27 21.91
N GLU A 175 4.55 4.08 23.02
CA GLU A 175 4.52 5.03 24.14
C GLU A 175 5.73 4.75 25.03
N CYS A 176 6.74 5.63 24.97
CA CYS A 176 7.96 5.51 25.76
C CYS A 176 8.69 6.85 25.89
N ASP A 177 9.49 7.00 26.94
CA ASP A 177 10.30 8.20 27.22
C ASP A 177 11.70 8.18 26.60
N HIS A 178 12.03 7.16 25.80
CA HIS A 178 13.30 7.07 25.10
C HIS A 178 13.42 8.16 24.02
N PRO A 179 14.65 8.67 23.75
CA PRO A 179 14.89 9.61 22.66
C PRO A 179 14.43 9.06 21.31
N LYS A 180 13.71 9.89 20.55
CA LYS A 180 13.25 9.57 19.19
C LYS A 180 14.31 9.94 18.16
N ASN A 181 14.36 9.22 17.04
CA ASN A 181 15.29 9.40 15.92
C ASN A 181 16.76 9.48 16.35
N GLN A 182 17.12 8.71 17.38
CA GLN A 182 18.49 8.58 17.89
C GLN A 182 18.90 7.12 17.94
N PRO A 183 20.21 6.83 17.78
CA PRO A 183 20.73 5.48 17.93
C PRO A 183 20.44 4.93 19.34
N PRO A 184 20.12 3.64 19.49
CA PRO A 184 20.03 3.00 20.80
C PRO A 184 21.40 3.00 21.48
N LYS A 185 21.44 3.21 22.80
CA LYS A 185 22.70 3.29 23.58
C LYS A 185 23.49 1.98 23.61
N ASP A 186 22.82 0.83 23.55
CA ASP A 186 23.40 -0.51 23.67
C ASP A 186 23.27 -1.33 22.36
N HIS A 187 23.58 -0.71 21.22
CA HIS A 187 23.28 -1.32 19.93
C HIS A 187 24.45 -2.09 19.29
N ASN A 188 24.28 -3.40 19.09
CA ASN A 188 25.19 -4.26 18.31
C ASN A 188 24.60 -4.74 16.98
N LYS A 189 23.35 -4.38 16.63
CA LYS A 189 22.78 -4.77 15.33
C LYS A 189 23.18 -3.75 14.27
N GLU A 190 23.50 -4.19 13.07
CA GLU A 190 23.69 -3.29 11.94
C GLU A 190 22.42 -3.34 11.09
N LEU A 191 21.76 -2.19 10.93
CA LEU A 191 20.68 -2.03 9.97
C LEU A 191 21.29 -1.51 8.67
N THR A 192 20.91 -2.13 7.56
CA THR A 192 21.28 -1.63 6.24
C THR A 192 20.35 -0.49 5.84
N VAL A 193 20.87 0.57 5.26
CA VAL A 193 20.06 1.64 4.67
C VAL A 193 19.76 1.35 3.20
N VAL A 194 18.55 1.69 2.77
CA VAL A 194 18.10 1.64 1.38
C VAL A 194 17.61 3.04 0.99
N ASP A 195 18.33 3.67 0.08
CA ASP A 195 18.12 5.05 -0.37
C ASP A 195 17.87 5.17 -1.87
N SER A 196 17.91 4.05 -2.59
CA SER A 196 17.60 4.00 -4.01
C SER A 196 16.63 2.87 -4.34
N TRP A 197 15.97 3.01 -5.49
CA TRP A 197 15.12 1.93 -6.02
C TRP A 197 15.94 0.72 -6.39
N GLU A 198 17.17 0.91 -6.86
CA GLU A 198 18.08 -0.18 -7.22
C GLU A 198 18.45 -1.04 -5.99
N GLU A 199 18.72 -0.41 -4.83
CA GLU A 199 18.91 -1.11 -3.54
C GLU A 199 17.64 -1.75 -2.96
N LEU A 200 16.45 -1.27 -3.35
CA LEU A 200 15.21 -1.94 -2.95
C LEU A 200 14.93 -3.16 -3.84
N LEU A 201 15.18 -3.02 -5.15
CA LEU A 201 14.94 -4.09 -6.11
C LEU A 201 15.95 -5.24 -5.96
N ASP A 202 17.18 -4.93 -5.53
CA ASP A 202 18.15 -5.91 -5.02
C ASP A 202 18.02 -5.97 -3.49
N LEU A 203 17.14 -6.81 -2.95
CA LEU A 203 16.82 -6.75 -1.52
C LEU A 203 18.04 -7.02 -0.61
N PRO A 204 18.31 -6.20 0.43
CA PRO A 204 19.36 -6.49 1.40
C PRO A 204 19.16 -7.83 2.12
N GLY A 205 20.26 -8.50 2.44
CA GLY A 205 20.25 -9.80 3.13
C GLY A 205 19.82 -9.76 4.60
N GLY A 206 19.70 -8.57 5.21
CA GLY A 206 19.45 -8.39 6.64
C GLY A 206 18.17 -7.61 6.96
N ASP A 207 18.10 -7.09 8.19
CA ASP A 207 17.12 -6.06 8.55
C ASP A 207 17.57 -4.73 7.91
N PHE A 208 16.64 -3.98 7.31
CA PHE A 208 16.99 -2.74 6.60
C PHE A 208 15.95 -1.64 6.77
N VAL A 209 16.38 -0.41 6.55
CA VAL A 209 15.59 0.83 6.70
C VAL A 209 15.55 1.54 5.37
N ILE A 210 14.34 1.84 4.89
CA ILE A 210 14.09 2.68 3.72
C ILE A 210 13.77 4.09 4.19
N ARG A 211 14.52 5.09 3.75
CA ARG A 211 14.36 6.48 4.21
C ARG A 211 13.53 7.33 3.26
N THR A 212 12.35 7.71 3.71
CA THR A 212 11.33 8.49 3.00
C THR A 212 11.21 9.91 3.52
N GLY A 213 11.77 10.22 4.70
CA GLY A 213 11.87 11.58 5.21
C GLY A 213 10.51 12.28 5.42
N GLY A 214 9.47 11.51 5.75
CA GLY A 214 8.10 12.03 5.91
C GLY A 214 7.32 12.21 4.60
N ASN A 215 7.91 11.88 3.45
CA ASN A 215 7.21 11.89 2.17
C ASN A 215 6.21 10.71 2.12
N TRP A 216 4.95 10.97 2.46
CA TRP A 216 3.93 9.93 2.54
C TRP A 216 3.67 9.23 1.19
N VAL A 217 3.86 9.90 0.06
CA VAL A 217 3.70 9.31 -1.28
C VAL A 217 4.82 8.30 -1.53
N ALA A 218 6.06 8.66 -1.21
CA ALA A 218 7.19 7.73 -1.27
C ALA A 218 6.98 6.56 -0.31
N ARG A 219 6.59 6.83 0.95
CA ARG A 219 6.27 5.80 1.95
C ARG A 219 5.18 4.84 1.47
N PHE A 220 4.11 5.36 0.85
CA PHE A 220 3.03 4.57 0.27
C PHE A 220 3.54 3.67 -0.87
N ALA A 221 4.23 4.23 -1.85
CA ALA A 221 4.78 3.49 -2.97
C ALA A 221 5.78 2.41 -2.53
N LEU A 222 6.72 2.77 -1.66
CA LEU A 222 7.73 1.86 -1.13
C LEU A 222 7.09 0.75 -0.30
N THR A 223 6.13 1.03 0.57
CA THR A 223 5.43 0.00 1.35
C THR A 223 4.83 -1.07 0.43
N LEU A 224 4.15 -0.66 -0.64
CA LEU A 224 3.50 -1.58 -1.56
C LEU A 224 4.52 -2.36 -2.42
N VAL A 225 5.52 -1.69 -2.99
CA VAL A 225 6.55 -2.34 -3.83
C VAL A 225 7.42 -3.27 -2.99
N THR A 226 7.82 -2.85 -1.80
CA THR A 226 8.55 -3.69 -0.84
C THR A 226 7.73 -4.93 -0.51
N HIS A 227 6.46 -4.80 -0.12
CA HIS A 227 5.63 -5.95 0.18
C HIS A 227 5.55 -6.92 -1.01
N GLN A 228 5.34 -6.40 -2.22
CA GLN A 228 5.28 -7.22 -3.44
C GLN A 228 6.60 -7.96 -3.70
N LYS A 229 7.74 -7.28 -3.62
CA LYS A 229 9.06 -7.92 -3.79
C LYS A 229 9.32 -9.00 -2.75
N LEU A 230 8.93 -8.77 -1.50
CA LEU A 230 9.12 -9.76 -0.44
C LEU A 230 8.27 -11.02 -0.69
N LEU A 231 7.05 -10.88 -1.20
CA LEU A 231 6.23 -12.03 -1.62
C LEU A 231 6.90 -12.84 -2.73
N GLU A 232 7.49 -12.18 -3.75
CA GLU A 232 8.19 -12.84 -4.86
C GLU A 232 9.40 -13.66 -4.39
N THR A 233 10.14 -13.17 -3.40
CA THR A 233 11.31 -13.89 -2.87
C THR A 233 10.98 -15.09 -1.99
N GLY A 234 9.73 -15.20 -1.49
CA GLY A 234 9.33 -16.24 -0.53
C GLY A 234 10.04 -16.17 0.83
N LEU A 235 10.82 -15.11 1.08
CA LEU A 235 11.54 -14.90 2.33
C LEU A 235 10.59 -14.35 3.41
N GLY A 236 10.79 -14.78 4.66
CA GLY A 236 10.01 -14.30 5.79
C GLY A 236 10.39 -12.88 6.17
N PHE A 237 9.59 -11.90 5.78
CA PHE A 237 9.78 -10.50 6.14
C PHE A 237 8.53 -9.89 6.78
N ARG A 238 8.75 -8.88 7.62
CA ARG A 238 7.71 -8.00 8.17
C ARG A 238 8.03 -6.57 7.76
N VAL A 239 7.06 -5.91 7.12
CA VAL A 239 7.12 -4.49 6.78
C VAL A 239 6.56 -3.68 7.95
N LEU A 240 7.43 -2.87 8.55
CA LEU A 240 7.12 -1.97 9.65
C LEU A 240 7.06 -0.55 9.08
N VAL A 241 5.86 -0.02 8.94
CA VAL A 241 5.66 1.37 8.51
C VAL A 241 5.87 2.25 9.74
N CYS A 242 6.86 3.13 9.69
CA CYS A 242 7.28 3.94 10.82
C CYS A 242 6.56 5.31 10.86
N PRO A 243 6.36 5.89 12.05
CA PRO A 243 6.01 7.30 12.19
C PRO A 243 7.22 8.18 11.87
N GLU A 244 7.02 9.50 11.77
CA GLU A 244 8.12 10.47 11.61
C GLU A 244 9.12 10.43 12.78
N GLU A 245 8.63 10.15 13.99
CA GLU A 245 9.44 10.06 15.21
C GLU A 245 9.52 8.61 15.71
N VAL A 246 10.62 7.93 15.39
CA VAL A 246 10.83 6.52 15.73
C VAL A 246 11.68 6.40 16.99
N CYS A 247 11.22 5.60 17.95
CA CYS A 247 12.09 5.13 19.02
C CYS A 247 12.82 3.86 18.54
N TRP A 248 14.08 4.00 18.11
CA TRP A 248 14.87 2.88 17.62
C TRP A 248 15.20 1.86 18.71
N THR A 249 15.32 2.30 19.97
CA THR A 249 15.48 1.40 21.12
C THR A 249 14.29 0.45 21.24
N CYS A 250 13.06 0.97 21.19
CA CYS A 250 11.85 0.15 21.27
C CYS A 250 11.68 -0.71 20.01
N ALA A 251 11.84 -0.12 18.83
CA ALA A 251 11.69 -0.78 17.53
C ALA A 251 12.58 -2.03 17.39
N LEU A 252 13.80 -1.97 17.93
CA LEU A 252 14.78 -3.06 17.80
C LEU A 252 14.74 -4.04 18.97
N SER A 253 14.15 -3.64 20.09
CA SER A 253 13.85 -4.50 21.24
C SER A 253 12.55 -5.31 21.09
N GLU A 254 11.67 -4.92 20.15
CA GLU A 254 10.39 -5.60 19.95
C GLU A 254 10.64 -7.08 19.61
N PRO A 255 10.13 -8.03 20.42
CA PRO A 255 10.35 -9.44 20.18
C PRO A 255 9.75 -9.82 18.82
N ARG A 256 10.57 -10.41 17.95
CA ARG A 256 10.10 -10.93 16.67
C ARG A 256 9.02 -11.97 16.94
N ARG A 257 7.76 -11.68 16.59
CA ARG A 257 6.64 -12.65 16.71
C ARG A 257 6.96 -13.99 16.04
N PHE A 258 7.86 -13.98 15.05
CA PHE A 258 8.48 -15.15 14.44
C PHE A 258 10.00 -14.96 14.43
N SER A 259 10.74 -15.79 15.17
CA SER A 259 12.20 -15.66 15.37
C SER A 259 13.03 -15.65 14.08
N GLN A 260 12.47 -16.11 12.95
CA GLN A 260 13.11 -16.17 11.65
C GLN A 260 12.76 -15.03 10.68
N MET A 261 11.81 -14.15 11.02
CA MET A 261 11.45 -13.04 10.12
C MET A 261 12.41 -11.86 10.23
N ARG A 262 12.76 -11.29 9.08
CA ARG A 262 13.53 -10.05 8.96
C ARG A 262 12.60 -8.84 9.00
N ASN A 263 13.08 -7.73 9.54
CA ASN A 263 12.32 -6.49 9.64
C ASN A 263 12.75 -5.52 8.54
N VAL A 264 11.76 -4.97 7.83
CA VAL A 264 11.94 -3.85 6.90
C VAL A 264 11.24 -2.64 7.47
N PHE A 265 11.99 -1.58 7.75
CA PHE A 265 11.45 -0.34 8.29
C PHE A 265 11.25 0.67 7.16
N ILE A 266 10.02 1.16 6.95
CA ILE A 266 9.75 2.27 6.03
C ILE A 266 9.69 3.55 6.87
N PHE A 267 10.79 4.31 6.91
CA PHE A 267 11.03 5.45 7.81
C PHE A 267 10.80 6.80 7.14
#